data_AF-A0A366F233-F1
#
_entry.id   AF-A0A366F233-F1
#
_cell.length_a   1.000
_cell.length_b   1.000
_cell.length_c   1.000
_cell.angle_alpha   90.00
_cell.angle_beta   90.00
_cell.angle_gamma   90.00
#
_symmetry.space_group_name_H-M   'P 1'
#
loop_
_entity.id
_entity.type
_entity.pdbx_description
1 polymer ?
#
loop_
_entity_poly.entity_id
_entity_poly.type
_entity_poly.pdbx_seq_one_letter_code
_entity_poly.pdbx_strand_id
1 'polypeptide(L)' 'MTFTAARVTAAAEGAPRRRFTVAEVEAMVAAGVLDEDERIELIGGSWFRCRPRGAAMKP' A
#
# COMPACT_ATOMS: atom_id res chain seq x y z
N MET A 1 22.66 10.77 0.15
CA MET A 1 21.92 10.07 -0.92
C MET A 1 20.50 10.60 -0.92
N THR A 2 20.12 11.34 -1.95
CA THR A 2 18.79 11.97 -2.04
C THR A 2 17.88 11.05 -2.84
N PHE A 3 16.85 10.47 -2.20
CA PHE A 3 15.83 9.70 -2.91
C PHE A 3 14.84 10.68 -3.56
N THR A 4 14.82 10.76 -4.89
CA THR A 4 13.75 11.42 -5.64
C THR A 4 12.42 10.77 -5.24
N ALA A 5 11.45 11.56 -4.79
CA ALA A 5 10.14 11.05 -4.43
C ALA A 5 9.51 10.38 -5.66
N ALA A 6 9.27 9.07 -5.59
CA ALA A 6 8.38 8.41 -6.53
C ALA A 6 7.05 9.18 -6.56
N ARG A 7 6.41 9.30 -7.74
CA ARG A 7 5.09 9.93 -7.86
C ARG A 7 4.06 9.10 -7.09
N VAL A 8 3.86 9.42 -5.83
CA VAL A 8 2.81 8.86 -4.97
C VAL A 8 1.55 9.70 -5.14
N THR A 9 0.39 9.06 -5.15
CA THR A 9 -0.91 9.73 -5.22
C THR A 9 -1.20 10.48 -3.91
N ALA A 10 -1.73 11.71 -4.02
CA ALA A 10 -2.20 12.47 -2.85
C ALA A 10 -3.44 11.83 -2.22
N ALA A 11 -3.76 12.15 -0.97
CA ALA A 11 -5.06 11.83 -0.38
C ALA A 11 -6.18 12.59 -1.13
N ALA A 12 -7.43 12.16 -0.97
CA ALA A 12 -8.58 12.71 -1.70
C ALA A 12 -8.74 14.23 -1.49
N GLU A 13 -8.34 14.72 -0.31
CA GLU A 13 -8.37 16.12 0.11
C GLU A 13 -7.09 16.89 -0.26
N GLY A 14 -6.20 16.31 -1.08
CA GLY A 14 -4.89 16.89 -1.40
C GLY A 14 -3.88 16.83 -0.26
N ALA A 15 -4.22 16.18 0.86
CA ALA A 15 -3.31 15.98 1.97
C ALA A 15 -2.16 15.01 1.58
N PRO A 16 -0.95 15.21 2.15
CA PRO A 16 0.15 14.29 1.93
C PRO A 16 -0.20 12.90 2.48
N ARG A 17 0.03 11.86 1.66
CA ARG A 17 -0.17 10.48 2.10
C ARG A 17 0.94 10.12 3.10
N ARG A 18 0.57 9.62 4.29
CA ARG A 18 1.54 9.11 5.26
C ARG A 18 2.39 8.01 4.61
N ARG A 19 3.71 8.09 4.81
CA ARG A 19 4.63 7.00 4.45
C ARG A 19 4.66 5.96 5.55
N PHE A 20 4.68 4.70 5.16
CA PHE A 20 4.79 3.55 6.02
C PHE A 20 6.11 2.83 5.80
N THR A 21 6.61 2.24 6.88
CA THR A 21 7.70 1.26 6.90
C THR A 21 7.13 -0.15 6.84
N VAL A 22 7.99 -1.14 6.56
CA VAL A 22 7.61 -2.56 6.58
C VAL A 22 7.10 -2.97 7.96
N ALA A 23 7.82 -2.59 9.03
CA ALA A 23 7.44 -2.93 10.41
C ALA A 23 6.07 -2.37 10.80
N GLU A 24 5.71 -1.18 10.33
CA GLU A 24 4.38 -0.61 10.56
C GLU A 24 3.28 -1.38 9.81
N VAL A 25 3.56 -1.86 8.60
CA VAL A 25 2.61 -2.71 7.84
C VAL A 25 2.45 -4.06 8.54
N GLU A 26 3.54 -4.68 9.00
CA GLU A 26 3.47 -5.93 9.78
C GLU A 26 2.68 -5.75 11.08
N ALA A 27 2.84 -4.59 11.76
CA ALA A 27 2.04 -4.26 12.94
C ALA A 27 0.54 -4.09 12.61
N MET A 28 0.20 -3.61 11.40
CA MET A 28 -1.19 -3.55 10.95
C MET A 28 -1.78 -4.94 10.72
N VAL A 29 -1.00 -5.88 10.18
CA VAL A 29 -1.43 -7.29 10.04
C VAL A 29 -1.64 -7.91 11.42
N ALA A 30 -0.68 -7.75 12.33
CA ALA A 30 -0.80 -8.26 13.71
C ALA A 30 -2.01 -7.67 14.46
N ALA A 31 -2.37 -6.41 14.17
CA ALA A 31 -3.54 -5.74 14.73
C ALA A 31 -4.86 -6.10 14.02
N GLY A 32 -4.83 -6.89 12.94
CA GLY A 32 -6.02 -7.27 12.15
C GLY A 32 -6.59 -6.15 11.28
N VAL A 33 -5.81 -5.09 11.01
CA VAL A 33 -6.19 -3.98 10.12
C VAL A 33 -6.00 -4.37 8.64
N LEU A 34 -4.99 -5.19 8.36
CA LEU A 34 -4.75 -5.83 7.08
C LEU A 34 -4.85 -7.34 7.27
N ASP A 35 -5.46 -8.03 6.30
CA ASP A 35 -5.49 -9.49 6.29
C ASP A 35 -4.10 -10.05 5.91
N GLU A 36 -3.71 -11.18 6.47
CA GLU A 36 -2.42 -11.83 6.19
C GLU A 36 -2.30 -12.24 4.71
N ASP A 37 -3.42 -12.61 4.08
CA ASP A 37 -3.50 -12.93 2.66
C ASP A 37 -3.79 -11.70 1.78
N GLU A 38 -3.95 -10.51 2.37
CA GLU A 38 -4.17 -9.28 1.61
C GLU A 38 -2.91 -8.92 0.81
N ARG A 39 -3.02 -9.04 -0.52
CA ARG A 39 -1.91 -8.72 -1.42
C ARG A 39 -1.76 -7.21 -1.57
N ILE A 40 -0.77 -6.66 -0.87
CA ILE A 40 -0.38 -5.25 -0.96
C ILE A 40 1.05 -5.08 -1.46
N GLU A 41 1.32 -3.96 -2.12
CA GLU A 41 2.66 -3.56 -2.57
C GLU A 41 3.08 -2.28 -1.84
N LEU A 42 4.21 -2.31 -1.11
CA LEU A 42 4.81 -1.15 -0.46
C LEU A 42 5.89 -0.54 -1.35
N ILE A 43 5.58 0.59 -1.99
CA ILE A 43 6.46 1.26 -2.95
C ILE A 43 6.78 2.66 -2.43
N GLY A 44 8.04 2.92 -2.10
CA GLY A 44 8.49 4.24 -1.63
C GLY A 44 7.78 4.72 -0.35
N GLY A 45 7.28 3.79 0.47
CA GLY A 45 6.49 4.05 1.67
C GLY A 45 4.99 4.22 1.45
N SER A 46 4.50 4.14 0.21
CA SER A 46 3.06 4.08 -0.08
C SER A 46 2.65 2.64 -0.30
N TRP A 47 1.55 2.21 0.32
CA TRP A 47 0.99 0.88 0.08
C TRP A 47 -0.18 0.95 -0.90
N PHE A 48 -0.28 -0.08 -1.76
CA PHE A 48 -1.35 -0.23 -2.75
C PHE A 48 -1.90 -1.64 -2.69
N ARG A 49 -3.23 -1.79 -2.68
CA ARG A 49 -3.87 -3.09 -2.92
C ARG A 49 -3.61 -3.53 -4.35
N CYS A 50 -3.07 -4.73 -4.53
CA CYS A 50 -2.89 -5.32 -5.84
C CYS A 50 -4.05 -6.27 -6.13
N ARG A 51 -4.81 -6.00 -7.20
CA ARG A 51 -5.77 -6.99 -7.72
C ARG A 51 -4.98 -8.07 -8.46
N PRO A 52 -5.24 -9.37 -8.24
CA PRO A 52 -4.57 -10.42 -9.01
C PRO A 52 -4.86 -10.22 -10.50
N ARG A 53 -3.80 -10.06 -11.31
CA ARG A 53 -3.90 -10.16 -12.76
C ARG A 53 -4.32 -11.59 -13.10
N GLY A 54 -5.45 -11.77 -13.77
CA GLY A 54 -5.98 -13.07 -14.19
C GLY A 54 -7.24 -13.55 -13.47
N ALA A 55 -7.73 -12.83 -12.45
CA ALA A 55 -9.10 -13.05 -11.95
C ALA A 55 -10.09 -12.55 -13.00
N ALA A 56 -10.47 -13.43 -13.93
CA ALA A 56 -11.49 -13.16 -14.94
C ALA A 56 -12.75 -12.57 -14.27
N MET A 57 -13.34 -11.56 -14.91
CA MET A 57 -14.72 -11.18 -14.61
C MET A 57 -15.57 -12.43 -14.82
N LYS A 58 -16.16 -12.97 -13.75
CA LYS A 58 -17.20 -14.00 -13.91
C LYS A 58 -18.31 -13.36 -14.78
N PRO A 59 -18.85 -14.09 -15.78
CA PRO A 59 -19.91 -13.55 -16.63
C PRO A 59 -21.12 -13.08 -15.81
#